data_AF-A0AAV7KH59-F1
#
_entry.id   AF-A0AAV7KH59-F1
#
_cell.length_a   1.000
_cell.length_b   1.000
_cell.length_c   1.000
_cell.angle_alpha   90.00
_cell.angle_beta   90.00
_cell.angle_gamma   90.00
#
_symmetry.space_group_name_H-M   'P 1'
#
loop_
_entity.id
_entity.type
_entity.pdbx_description
1 polymer ?
#
loop_
_entity_poly.entity_id
_entity_poly.type
_entity_poly.pdbx_seq_one_letter_code
_entity_poly.pdbx_strand_id
1 'polypeptide(L)'
;MFDGKTLATMTDCSIEDIKETIRQLTSDGEELMSYNTEQWCGITHEPASGIDVFPAAPLHSYLRILDWFLNLIYRIAAGKSKWTEDQMGRDYRGLVYKRIHELTNLLFHQPGGSENTSTGNMTKTFLDALTEIHRNLSALLRVANSYEVVDVDRFRVLSQETYILILQTFPWVSISNTLHKFLAHAHQFIERNDRVGLCSLSEGGLEQGHKLIREFPTHLRRNQIF
;
A
#
# COMPACT_ATOMS: atom_id res chain seq x y z
N MET A 1 -7.87 -0.21 -6.50
CA MET A 1 -6.99 0.82 -7.07
C MET A 1 -7.58 2.15 -6.61
N PHE A 2 -6.93 2.84 -5.66
CA PHE A 2 -7.43 4.14 -5.20
C PHE A 2 -7.19 5.17 -6.29
N ASP A 3 -8.19 5.97 -6.60
CA ASP A 3 -8.04 7.20 -7.38
C ASP A 3 -7.07 8.13 -6.62
N GLY A 4 -6.13 8.75 -7.34
CA GLY A 4 -5.17 9.70 -6.74
C GLY A 4 -5.82 10.86 -5.96
N LYS A 5 -7.09 11.19 -6.25
CA LYS A 5 -7.89 12.17 -5.51
C LYS A 5 -8.30 11.69 -4.12
N THR A 6 -8.38 10.38 -3.92
CA THR A 6 -8.83 9.75 -2.68
C THR A 6 -7.80 9.82 -1.55
N LEU A 7 -6.51 9.85 -1.90
CA LEU A 7 -5.41 9.96 -0.94
C LEU A 7 -5.14 11.42 -0.51
N ALA A 8 -5.39 12.38 -1.40
CA ALA A 8 -5.13 13.81 -1.18
C ALA A 8 -6.06 14.45 -0.13
N THR A 9 -7.22 13.84 0.14
CA THR A 9 -8.19 14.35 1.13
C THR A 9 -7.93 13.90 2.57
N MET A 10 -7.03 12.94 2.81
CA MET A 10 -6.75 12.41 4.15
C MET A 10 -5.44 12.91 4.78
N THR A 11 -4.55 13.49 3.98
CA THR A 11 -3.25 14.03 4.43
C THR A 11 -2.93 15.23 3.55
N ASP A 12 -2.48 16.36 4.12
CA ASP A 12 -1.99 17.56 3.38
C ASP A 12 -0.72 17.29 2.53
N CYS A 13 -0.45 16.03 2.18
CA CYS A 13 0.60 15.62 1.27
C CYS A 13 0.14 15.92 -0.16
N SER A 14 0.77 16.91 -0.80
CA SER A 14 0.44 17.23 -2.18
C SER A 14 0.85 16.07 -3.08
N ILE A 15 0.06 15.79 -4.12
CA ILE A 15 0.40 14.78 -5.13
C ILE A 15 1.78 15.06 -5.74
N GLU A 16 2.17 16.33 -5.80
CA GLU A 16 3.47 16.78 -6.30
C GLU A 16 4.63 16.35 -5.40
N ASP A 17 4.48 16.36 -4.07
CA ASP A 17 5.53 15.87 -3.16
C ASP A 17 5.77 14.37 -3.32
N ILE A 18 4.70 13.59 -3.55
CA ILE A 18 4.80 12.16 -3.84
C ILE A 18 5.49 11.95 -5.18
N LYS A 19 5.09 12.70 -6.22
CA LYS A 19 5.73 12.62 -7.53
C LYS A 19 7.21 12.95 -7.44
N GLU A 20 7.57 13.99 -6.71
CA GLU A 20 8.96 14.42 -6.55
C GLU A 20 9.78 13.38 -5.79
N THR A 21 9.24 12.82 -4.71
CA THR A 21 9.88 11.69 -4.00
C THR A 21 10.10 10.52 -4.95
N ILE A 22 9.14 10.23 -5.84
CA ILE A 22 9.30 9.14 -6.81
C ILE A 22 10.34 9.49 -7.88
N ARG A 23 10.37 10.71 -8.41
CA ARG A 23 11.41 11.16 -9.35
C ARG A 23 12.81 11.02 -8.77
N GLN A 24 12.94 11.27 -7.46
CA GLN A 24 14.22 11.07 -6.76
C GLN A 24 14.59 9.59 -6.61
N LEU A 25 13.63 8.67 -6.65
CA LEU A 25 13.87 7.22 -6.53
C LEU A 25 14.08 6.52 -7.89
N THR A 26 13.76 7.17 -9.00
CA THR A 26 13.99 6.66 -10.36
C THR A 26 15.27 7.27 -10.95
N SER A 27 16.07 6.47 -11.65
CA SER A 27 17.39 6.91 -12.16
C SER A 27 17.30 8.00 -13.23
N ASP A 28 16.16 8.10 -13.91
CA ASP A 28 16.05 8.87 -15.15
C ASP A 28 15.32 10.21 -14.96
N GLY A 29 14.81 10.50 -13.75
CA GLY A 29 14.07 11.74 -13.46
C GLY A 29 12.77 11.93 -14.27
N GLU A 30 12.44 10.98 -15.14
CA GLU A 30 11.22 11.01 -15.94
C GLU A 30 9.98 10.82 -15.05
N GLU A 31 8.92 11.57 -15.35
CA GLU A 31 7.63 11.36 -14.71
C GLU A 31 7.20 9.91 -14.91
N LEU A 32 6.90 9.21 -13.81
CA LEU A 32 6.14 7.96 -13.85
C LEU A 32 4.98 8.15 -14.83
N MET A 33 5.03 7.43 -15.95
CA MET A 33 3.97 7.47 -16.96
C MET A 33 2.62 7.39 -16.27
N SER A 34 1.72 8.31 -16.63
CA SER A 34 0.36 8.30 -16.12
C SER A 34 -0.22 6.91 -16.35
N TYR A 35 -0.62 6.26 -15.26
CA TYR A 35 -1.09 4.87 -15.31
C TYR A 35 -2.29 4.78 -16.25
N ASN A 36 -2.07 4.28 -17.47
CA ASN A 36 -3.17 3.88 -18.33
C ASN A 36 -3.69 2.53 -17.80
N THR A 37 -4.84 2.56 -17.15
CA THR A 37 -5.51 1.39 -16.57
C THR A 37 -5.91 0.32 -17.61
N GLU A 38 -5.79 0.61 -18.91
CA GLU A 38 -6.23 -0.26 -20.00
C GLU A 38 -5.16 -1.25 -20.49
N GLN A 39 -3.89 -1.10 -20.08
CA GLN A 39 -2.83 -2.07 -20.44
C GLN A 39 -2.62 -3.12 -19.33
N TRP A 40 -3.62 -3.99 -19.17
CA TRP A 40 -3.46 -5.26 -18.46
C TRP A 40 -3.26 -6.39 -19.46
N CYS A 41 -2.03 -6.62 -19.90
CA CYS A 41 -1.60 -7.90 -20.46
C CYS A 41 -0.07 -7.95 -20.44
N GLY A 42 0.49 -8.96 -19.78
CA GLY A 42 1.92 -9.21 -19.80
C GLY A 42 2.25 -10.58 -19.23
N ILE A 43 2.32 -11.58 -20.10
CA ILE A 43 3.14 -12.78 -19.88
C ILE A 43 4.58 -12.32 -20.13
N THR A 44 5.45 -12.44 -19.13
CA THR A 44 6.89 -12.24 -19.28
C THR A 44 7.50 -13.46 -19.99
N HIS A 45 8.43 -13.24 -20.92
CA HIS A 45 9.01 -14.30 -21.72
C HIS A 45 10.23 -14.99 -21.08
N GLU A 46 10.84 -14.45 -20.01
CA GLU A 46 11.89 -15.16 -19.25
C GLU A 46 11.81 -14.90 -17.74
N PRO A 47 11.80 -15.95 -16.90
CA PRO A 47 11.70 -15.84 -15.44
C PRO A 47 13.05 -15.70 -14.73
N ALA A 48 13.02 -15.08 -13.55
CA ALA A 48 14.06 -15.19 -12.54
C ALA A 48 14.32 -16.66 -12.19
N SER A 49 15.52 -17.15 -12.48
CA SER A 49 15.94 -18.53 -12.24
C SER A 49 16.45 -18.72 -10.81
N GLY A 50 15.54 -18.67 -9.82
CA GLY A 50 15.89 -18.92 -8.42
C GLY A 50 14.66 -19.03 -7.52
N ILE A 51 14.51 -20.17 -6.86
CA ILE A 51 13.33 -20.63 -6.09
C ILE A 51 13.00 -19.81 -4.83
N ASP A 52 13.59 -18.64 -4.61
CA ASP A 52 13.13 -17.72 -3.57
C ASP A 52 12.02 -16.83 -4.14
N VAL A 53 10.86 -17.45 -4.36
CA VAL A 53 9.61 -16.74 -4.68
C VAL A 53 9.44 -15.65 -3.65
N PHE A 54 9.48 -14.39 -4.08
CA PHE A 54 9.25 -13.24 -3.21
C PHE A 54 7.90 -13.46 -2.49
N PRO A 55 7.88 -13.75 -1.19
CA PRO A 55 6.65 -14.13 -0.49
C PRO A 55 5.73 -12.92 -0.23
N ALA A 56 6.01 -11.81 -0.91
CA ALA A 56 5.41 -10.50 -0.68
C ALA A 56 5.00 -9.87 -2.02
N ALA A 57 4.31 -10.63 -2.88
CA ALA A 57 3.75 -10.16 -4.15
C ALA A 57 3.29 -8.69 -4.04
N PRO A 58 3.73 -7.77 -4.93
CA PRO A 58 3.51 -6.33 -4.79
C PRO A 58 2.06 -5.94 -4.49
N LEU A 59 1.11 -6.64 -5.13
CA LEU A 59 -0.32 -6.47 -4.89
C LEU A 59 -0.72 -6.78 -3.43
N HIS A 60 -0.28 -7.91 -2.90
CA HIS A 60 -0.55 -8.28 -1.51
C HIS A 60 0.18 -7.37 -0.52
N SER A 61 1.41 -6.94 -0.85
CA SER A 61 2.13 -5.95 -0.04
C SER A 61 1.34 -4.65 0.07
N TYR A 62 0.78 -4.15 -1.03
CA TYR A 62 -0.08 -2.96 -1.02
C TYR A 62 -1.29 -3.13 -0.09
N LEU A 63 -2.04 -4.23 -0.24
CA LEU A 63 -3.23 -4.50 0.58
C LEU A 63 -2.88 -4.64 2.07
N ARG A 64 -1.79 -5.34 2.39
CA ARG A 64 -1.38 -5.58 3.78
C ARG A 64 -0.81 -4.34 4.45
N ILE A 65 -0.10 -3.50 3.71
CA ILE A 65 0.42 -2.23 4.24
C ILE A 65 -0.73 -1.25 4.47
N LEU A 66 -1.70 -1.18 3.55
CA LEU A 66 -2.90 -0.38 3.76
C LEU A 66 -3.70 -0.86 4.97
N ASP A 67 -3.93 -2.16 5.11
CA ASP A 67 -4.63 -2.73 6.28
C ASP A 67 -3.86 -2.42 7.58
N TRP A 68 -2.53 -2.53 7.58
CA TRP A 68 -1.71 -2.12 8.72
C TRP A 68 -1.87 -0.63 9.03
N PHE A 69 -1.86 0.24 8.01
CA PHE A 69 -2.00 1.68 8.18
C PHE A 69 -3.38 2.09 8.72
N LEU A 70 -4.45 1.43 8.23
CA LEU A 70 -5.80 1.61 8.76
C LEU A 70 -5.89 1.15 10.23
N ASN A 71 -5.31 -0.01 10.55
CA ASN A 71 -5.26 -0.50 11.93
C ASN A 71 -4.47 0.43 12.86
N LEU A 72 -3.41 1.06 12.35
CA LEU A 72 -2.68 2.09 13.06
C LEU A 72 -3.60 3.28 13.37
N ILE A 73 -4.28 3.83 12.36
CA ILE A 73 -5.23 4.94 12.55
C ILE A 73 -6.33 4.58 13.57
N TYR A 74 -6.89 3.37 13.51
CA TYR A 74 -7.92 2.94 14.47
C TYR A 74 -7.42 2.91 15.91
N ARG A 75 -6.21 2.38 16.11
CA ARG A 75 -5.58 2.30 17.43
C ARG A 75 -5.29 3.67 18.00
N ILE A 76 -4.83 4.58 17.15
CA ILE A 76 -4.60 5.98 17.49
C ILE A 76 -5.90 6.65 17.90
N ALA A 77 -6.94 6.54 17.06
CA ALA A 77 -8.25 7.14 17.34
C ALA A 77 -8.88 6.59 18.63
N ALA A 78 -8.72 5.29 18.88
CA ALA A 78 -9.18 4.63 20.10
C ALA A 78 -8.28 4.88 21.33
N GLY A 79 -7.10 5.47 21.16
CA GLY A 79 -6.10 5.62 22.23
C GLY A 79 -5.58 4.29 22.80
N LYS A 80 -5.60 3.20 22.01
CA LYS A 80 -5.24 1.84 22.46
C LYS A 80 -3.99 1.33 21.75
N SER A 81 -2.99 0.89 22.52
CA SER A 81 -1.78 0.26 21.97
C SER A 81 -2.01 -1.16 21.45
N LYS A 82 -2.91 -1.91 22.11
CA LYS A 82 -3.34 -3.26 21.70
C LYS A 82 -4.77 -3.24 21.22
N TRP A 83 -5.02 -3.89 20.09
CA TRP A 83 -6.37 -4.05 19.58
C TRP A 83 -7.09 -5.17 20.33
N THR A 84 -8.24 -4.84 20.90
CA THR A 84 -9.22 -5.77 21.44
C THR A 84 -10.48 -5.62 20.60
N GLU A 85 -11.11 -6.73 20.18
CA GLU A 85 -12.46 -6.70 19.59
C GLU A 85 -13.53 -6.42 20.66
N ASP A 86 -13.28 -5.43 21.51
CA ASP A 86 -14.31 -4.91 22.38
C ASP A 86 -15.23 -3.96 21.60
N GLN A 87 -16.36 -3.62 22.22
CA GLN A 87 -17.37 -2.76 21.60
C GLN A 87 -16.76 -1.42 21.14
N MET A 88 -15.88 -0.83 21.96
CA MET A 88 -15.21 0.43 21.66
C MET A 88 -14.25 0.34 20.45
N GLY A 89 -13.47 -0.74 20.32
CA GLY A 89 -12.62 -0.94 19.15
C GLY A 89 -13.46 -1.07 17.88
N ARG A 90 -14.51 -1.90 17.94
CA ARG A 90 -15.53 -1.98 16.89
C ARG A 90 -16.06 -0.60 16.52
N ASP A 91 -16.38 0.21 17.51
CA ASP A 91 -16.98 1.53 17.39
C ASP A 91 -16.10 2.61 16.71
N TYR A 92 -14.80 2.64 16.98
CA TYR A 92 -13.90 3.57 16.27
C TYR A 92 -13.67 3.18 14.82
N ARG A 93 -13.62 1.88 14.55
CA ARG A 93 -13.35 1.34 13.22
C ARG A 93 -14.42 1.80 12.22
N GLY A 94 -15.70 1.73 12.57
CA GLY A 94 -16.78 2.18 11.67
C GLY A 94 -16.93 3.69 11.59
N LEU A 95 -16.54 4.47 12.61
CA LEU A 95 -16.51 5.94 12.49
C LEU A 95 -15.50 6.41 11.45
N VAL A 96 -14.30 5.85 11.48
CA VAL A 96 -13.27 6.13 10.46
C VAL A 96 -13.71 5.63 9.08
N TYR A 97 -14.32 4.43 8.98
CA TYR A 97 -14.86 3.95 7.71
C TYR A 97 -15.97 4.84 7.15
N LYS A 98 -16.89 5.33 7.99
CA LYS A 98 -17.92 6.29 7.59
C LYS A 98 -17.27 7.53 6.98
N ARG A 99 -16.24 8.06 7.66
CA ARG A 99 -15.55 9.27 7.21
C ARG A 99 -14.79 9.06 5.91
N ILE A 100 -14.13 7.91 5.76
CA ILE A 100 -13.50 7.52 4.48
C ILE A 100 -14.58 7.43 3.40
N HIS A 101 -15.68 6.71 3.63
CA HIS A 101 -16.77 6.59 2.65
C HIS A 101 -17.33 7.95 2.21
N GLU A 102 -17.57 8.87 3.14
CA GLU A 102 -18.01 10.24 2.84
C GLU A 102 -17.03 11.01 1.95
N LEU A 103 -15.72 10.81 2.16
CA LEU A 103 -14.67 11.51 1.41
C LEU A 103 -14.33 10.83 0.08
N THR A 104 -14.52 9.51 -0.02
CA THR A 104 -13.94 8.68 -1.10
C THR A 104 -14.95 7.90 -1.92
N ASN A 105 -16.22 7.84 -1.47
CA ASN A 105 -17.27 6.99 -2.02
C ASN A 105 -16.92 5.48 -2.06
N LEU A 106 -15.98 5.02 -1.22
CA LEU A 106 -15.60 3.60 -1.11
C LEU A 106 -16.32 2.94 0.07
N LEU A 107 -16.97 1.79 -0.16
CA LEU A 107 -17.73 1.07 0.86
C LEU A 107 -16.81 0.20 1.73
N PHE A 108 -16.82 0.44 3.04
CA PHE A 108 -16.17 -0.39 4.06
C PHE A 108 -17.16 -0.68 5.23
N HIS A 109 -17.01 -1.81 5.93
CA HIS A 109 -18.00 -2.36 6.89
C HIS A 109 -17.89 -1.77 8.33
N GLN A 110 -19.01 -1.44 9.02
CA GLN A 110 -19.10 -0.53 10.20
C GLN A 110 -19.50 -1.14 11.57
N PRO A 111 -18.93 -0.61 12.67
CA PRO A 111 -19.63 -0.18 13.93
C PRO A 111 -19.12 1.16 14.57
N GLY A 112 -19.82 1.89 15.47
CA GLY A 112 -19.58 3.34 15.79
C GLY A 112 -19.35 3.84 17.26
N GLY A 113 -18.45 4.84 17.50
CA GLY A 113 -18.51 5.87 18.59
C GLY A 113 -17.45 5.98 19.73
N SER A 114 -17.00 7.23 20.06
CA SER A 114 -16.39 7.69 21.34
C SER A 114 -15.34 8.85 21.19
N GLU A 115 -15.12 9.78 22.14
CA GLU A 115 -14.26 11.00 22.07
C GLU A 115 -13.11 10.98 23.09
N ASN A 116 -11.94 11.59 22.79
CA ASN A 116 -10.85 11.82 23.76
C ASN A 116 -10.08 13.14 23.50
N THR A 117 -9.63 13.77 24.60
CA THR A 117 -8.99 15.10 24.66
C THR A 117 -7.46 15.00 24.51
N SER A 118 -6.91 15.38 23.35
CA SER A 118 -5.45 15.53 23.13
C SER A 118 -5.09 17.00 22.90
N THR A 119 -3.93 17.44 23.43
CA THR A 119 -3.43 18.82 23.31
C THR A 119 -2.86 19.09 21.92
N GLY A 120 -3.27 20.20 21.29
CA GLY A 120 -3.08 20.46 19.85
C GLY A 120 -1.64 20.40 19.31
N ASN A 121 -0.61 20.71 20.10
CA ASN A 121 0.78 20.63 19.66
C ASN A 121 1.28 19.18 19.51
N MET A 122 0.89 18.27 20.41
CA MET A 122 1.21 16.85 20.25
C MET A 122 0.47 16.26 19.06
N THR A 123 -0.78 16.67 18.84
CA THR A 123 -1.58 16.26 17.67
C THR A 123 -0.91 16.68 16.36
N LYS A 124 -0.32 17.88 16.28
CA LYS A 124 0.34 18.36 15.06
C LYS A 124 1.60 17.57 14.71
N THR A 125 2.58 17.48 15.62
CA THR A 125 3.82 16.70 15.37
C THR A 125 3.53 15.25 15.02
N PHE A 126 2.49 14.71 15.64
CA PHE A 126 2.02 13.35 15.38
C PHE A 126 1.41 13.17 13.99
N LEU A 127 0.53 14.10 13.58
CA LEU A 127 -0.07 14.08 12.24
C LEU A 127 0.97 14.31 11.14
N ASP A 128 1.97 15.15 11.40
CA ASP A 128 3.10 15.38 10.50
C ASP A 128 3.88 14.08 10.28
N ALA A 129 4.24 13.37 11.36
CA ALA A 129 4.93 12.07 11.27
C ALA A 129 4.10 11.00 10.57
N LEU A 130 2.78 10.95 10.84
CA LEU A 130 1.87 10.01 10.16
C LEU A 130 1.78 10.30 8.65
N THR A 131 1.73 11.58 8.28
CA THR A 131 1.71 12.04 6.89
C THR A 131 3.00 11.69 6.17
N GLU A 132 4.15 11.86 6.83
CA GLU A 132 5.46 11.51 6.30
C GLU A 132 5.59 9.99 6.07
N ILE A 133 5.20 9.17 7.05
CA ILE A 133 5.18 7.71 6.92
C ILE A 133 4.30 7.30 5.74
N HIS A 134 3.11 7.88 5.62
CA HIS A 134 2.19 7.61 4.51
C HIS A 134 2.80 7.97 3.16
N ARG A 135 3.41 9.16 3.05
CA ARG A 135 4.08 9.63 1.84
C ARG A 135 5.18 8.65 1.42
N ASN A 136 6.05 8.27 2.35
CA ASN A 136 7.18 7.40 2.05
C ASN A 136 6.70 6.00 1.63
N LEU A 137 5.74 5.41 2.36
CA LEU A 137 5.17 4.12 2.00
C LEU A 137 4.49 4.15 0.62
N SER A 138 3.79 5.23 0.30
CA SER A 138 3.16 5.42 -1.01
C SER A 138 4.19 5.49 -2.14
N ALA A 139 5.26 6.27 -1.96
CA ALA A 139 6.36 6.37 -2.94
C ALA A 139 7.07 5.02 -3.13
N LEU A 140 7.45 4.35 -2.03
CA LEU A 140 8.09 3.04 -2.06
C LEU A 140 7.22 1.98 -2.74
N LEU A 141 5.91 1.95 -2.46
CA LEU A 141 5.00 0.99 -3.09
C LEU A 141 4.81 1.25 -4.58
N ARG A 142 4.79 2.52 -5.02
CA ARG A 142 4.68 2.86 -6.44
C ARG A 142 5.94 2.49 -7.21
N VAL A 143 7.11 2.79 -6.65
CA VAL A 143 8.42 2.43 -7.26
C VAL A 143 8.60 0.91 -7.26
N ALA A 144 8.23 0.22 -6.18
CA ALA A 144 8.29 -1.24 -6.15
C ALA A 144 7.30 -1.89 -7.13
N ASN A 145 6.22 -1.19 -7.52
CA ASN A 145 5.20 -1.69 -8.45
C ASN A 145 5.26 -1.03 -9.83
N SER A 146 6.41 -0.46 -10.22
CA SER A 146 6.65 0.03 -11.58
C SER A 146 7.35 -1.01 -12.45
N TYR A 147 7.43 -0.72 -13.76
CA TYR A 147 8.31 -1.40 -14.72
C TYR A 147 9.61 -0.63 -14.98
N GLU A 148 9.81 0.48 -14.24
CA GLU A 148 10.95 1.38 -14.40
C GLU A 148 12.20 0.86 -13.70
N VAL A 149 13.36 1.40 -14.12
CA VAL A 149 14.63 1.24 -13.44
C VAL A 149 14.63 2.06 -12.15
N VAL A 150 15.04 1.43 -11.06
CA VAL A 150 15.00 1.95 -9.70
C VAL A 150 16.42 2.23 -9.20
N ASP A 151 16.62 3.38 -8.58
CA ASP A 151 17.81 3.64 -7.77
C ASP A 151 17.70 2.85 -6.45
N VAL A 152 18.29 1.65 -6.45
CA VAL A 152 18.24 0.71 -5.32
C VAL A 152 18.80 1.31 -4.03
N ASP A 153 19.86 2.12 -4.12
CA ASP A 153 20.49 2.70 -2.94
C ASP A 153 19.57 3.74 -2.28
N ARG A 154 18.95 4.62 -3.07
CA ARG A 154 17.96 5.58 -2.57
C ARG A 154 16.71 4.89 -2.03
N PHE A 155 16.22 3.85 -2.73
CA PHE A 155 15.09 3.05 -2.25
C PHE A 155 15.39 2.40 -0.90
N ARG A 156 16.60 1.85 -0.72
CA ARG A 156 17.05 1.25 0.54
C ARG A 156 17.09 2.27 1.67
N VAL A 157 17.69 3.45 1.44
CA VAL A 157 17.78 4.52 2.44
C VAL A 157 16.39 4.95 2.88
N LEU A 158 15.50 5.29 1.95
CA LEU A 158 14.14 5.73 2.29
C LEU A 158 13.35 4.65 3.04
N SER A 159 13.53 3.38 2.66
CA SER A 159 12.89 2.25 3.36
C SER A 159 13.36 2.12 4.82
N GLN A 160 14.66 2.27 5.06
CA GLN A 160 15.26 2.21 6.41
C GLN A 160 14.86 3.41 7.27
N GLU A 161 14.89 4.62 6.71
CA GLU A 161 14.44 5.84 7.38
C GLU A 161 12.96 5.74 7.76
N THR A 162 12.12 5.25 6.86
CA THR A 162 10.69 5.03 7.14
C THR A 162 10.49 3.99 8.23
N TYR A 163 11.27 2.91 8.22
CA TYR A 163 11.23 1.89 9.27
C TYR A 163 11.59 2.46 10.65
N ILE A 164 12.65 3.26 10.72
CA ILE A 164 13.09 3.93 11.96
C ILE A 164 12.05 4.95 12.42
N LEU A 165 11.50 5.76 11.51
CA LEU A 165 10.46 6.76 11.81
C LEU A 165 9.22 6.10 12.42
N ILE A 166 8.78 4.95 11.90
CA ILE A 166 7.65 4.18 12.46
C ILE A 166 7.96 3.75 13.90
N LEU A 167 9.15 3.19 14.16
CA LEU A 167 9.52 2.70 15.50
C LEU A 167 9.67 3.83 16.52
N GLN A 168 10.20 4.98 16.11
CA GLN A 168 10.36 6.15 16.97
C GLN A 168 9.01 6.82 17.27
N THR A 169 8.15 6.96 16.26
CA THR A 169 6.84 7.62 16.40
C THR A 169 5.84 6.72 17.13
N PHE A 170 5.89 5.42 16.89
CA PHE A 170 4.95 4.44 17.43
C PHE A 170 5.64 3.24 18.09
N PRO A 171 6.33 3.41 19.23
CA PRO A 171 7.08 2.32 19.88
C PRO A 171 6.21 1.13 20.29
N TRP A 172 4.90 1.35 20.45
CA TRP A 172 3.92 0.34 20.82
C TRP A 172 3.36 -0.44 19.63
N VAL A 173 3.64 -0.01 18.39
CA VAL A 173 3.13 -0.67 17.18
C VAL A 173 3.98 -1.88 16.84
N SER A 174 3.33 -3.01 16.63
CA SER A 174 3.95 -4.17 16.00
C SER A 174 3.93 -4.01 14.48
N ILE A 175 5.10 -4.11 13.85
CA ILE A 175 5.24 -4.08 12.40
C ILE A 175 4.79 -5.43 11.85
N SER A 176 3.88 -5.41 10.86
CA SER A 176 3.43 -6.66 10.23
C SER A 176 4.60 -7.35 9.51
N ASN A 177 4.58 -8.70 9.44
CA ASN A 177 5.62 -9.45 8.74
C ASN A 177 5.79 -8.99 7.28
N THR A 178 4.69 -8.64 6.61
CA THR A 178 4.71 -8.11 5.24
C THR A 178 5.39 -6.74 5.17
N LEU A 179 5.02 -5.80 6.04
CA LEU A 179 5.62 -4.47 6.06
C LEU A 179 7.11 -4.54 6.43
N HIS A 180 7.47 -5.40 7.39
CA HIS A 180 8.87 -5.65 7.74
C HIS A 180 9.64 -6.20 6.54
N LYS A 181 9.16 -7.28 5.90
CA LYS A 181 9.81 -7.85 4.72
C LYS A 181 9.93 -6.84 3.59
N PHE A 182 8.91 -6.00 3.39
CA PHE A 182 8.94 -4.95 2.39
C PHE A 182 10.03 -3.92 2.70
N LEU A 183 9.97 -3.25 3.87
CA LEU A 183 10.93 -2.21 4.22
C LEU A 183 12.37 -2.73 4.41
N ALA A 184 12.54 -3.96 4.92
CA ALA A 184 13.86 -4.52 5.20
C ALA A 184 14.50 -5.21 3.99
N HIS A 185 13.71 -5.79 3.07
CA HIS A 185 14.25 -6.68 2.04
C HIS A 185 13.84 -6.32 0.61
N ALA A 186 12.83 -5.48 0.35
CA ALA A 186 12.37 -5.20 -1.02
C ALA A 186 13.49 -4.69 -1.93
N HIS A 187 14.41 -3.86 -1.42
CA HIS A 187 15.56 -3.37 -2.18
C HIS A 187 16.45 -4.49 -2.73
N GLN A 188 16.64 -5.58 -1.97
CA GLN A 188 17.44 -6.74 -2.40
C GLN A 188 16.77 -7.49 -3.56
N PHE A 189 15.44 -7.55 -3.56
CA PHE A 189 14.68 -8.16 -4.65
C PHE A 189 14.71 -7.30 -5.90
N ILE A 190 14.60 -5.98 -5.76
CA ILE A 190 14.74 -5.04 -6.88
C ILE A 190 16.16 -5.14 -7.46
N GLU A 191 17.19 -5.22 -6.62
CA GLU A 191 18.58 -5.40 -7.04
C GLU A 191 18.78 -6.69 -7.84
N ARG A 192 18.19 -7.80 -7.40
CA ARG A 192 18.22 -9.08 -8.10
C ARG A 192 17.37 -9.12 -9.37
N ASN A 193 16.38 -8.23 -9.48
CA ASN A 193 15.51 -8.07 -10.64
C ASN A 193 16.08 -7.03 -11.61
N ASP A 194 17.41 -7.02 -11.79
CA ASP A 194 18.15 -6.10 -12.66
C ASP A 194 17.80 -4.61 -12.43
N ARG A 195 17.54 -4.24 -11.18
CA ARG A 195 17.13 -2.90 -10.75
C ARG A 195 15.79 -2.44 -11.34
N VAL A 196 14.98 -3.34 -11.87
CA VAL A 196 13.63 -3.02 -12.35
C VAL A 196 12.63 -3.24 -11.21
N GLY A 197 11.57 -2.42 -11.18
CA GLY A 197 10.46 -2.60 -10.25
C GLY A 197 9.85 -4.02 -10.32
N LEU A 198 9.18 -4.44 -9.24
CA LEU A 198 8.72 -5.82 -9.03
C LEU A 198 7.37 -6.12 -9.71
N CYS A 199 6.82 -5.19 -10.50
CA CYS A 199 5.50 -5.36 -11.12
C CYS A 199 5.46 -6.56 -12.09
N SER A 200 6.56 -6.79 -12.81
CA SER A 200 6.76 -7.93 -13.71
C SER A 200 6.71 -9.29 -13.00
N LEU A 201 6.92 -9.31 -11.68
CA LEU A 201 6.87 -10.50 -10.83
C LEU A 201 5.55 -10.58 -10.03
N SER A 202 4.56 -9.76 -10.36
CA SER A 202 3.30 -9.72 -9.62
C SER A 202 2.34 -10.85 -9.98
N GLU A 203 1.61 -11.34 -8.98
CA GLU A 203 0.59 -12.40 -9.14
C GLU A 203 -0.71 -11.90 -9.81
N GLY A 204 -0.81 -10.61 -10.13
CA GLY A 204 -2.05 -10.00 -10.62
C GLY A 204 -2.55 -10.61 -11.94
N GLY A 205 -1.64 -10.99 -12.83
CA GLY A 205 -1.97 -11.69 -14.08
C GLY A 205 -2.58 -13.07 -13.82
N LEU A 206 -2.04 -13.83 -12.85
CA LEU A 206 -2.56 -15.14 -12.47
C LEU A 206 -3.94 -15.04 -11.81
N GLU A 207 -4.14 -14.04 -10.93
CA GLU A 207 -5.44 -13.79 -10.31
C GLU A 207 -6.53 -13.46 -11.35
N GLN A 208 -6.21 -12.65 -12.37
CA GLN A 208 -7.14 -12.36 -13.46
C GLN A 208 -7.40 -13.60 -14.33
N GLY A 209 -6.36 -14.38 -14.62
CA GLY A 209 -6.53 -15.68 -15.30
C GLY A 209 -7.53 -16.58 -14.57
N HIS A 210 -7.42 -16.68 -13.23
CA HIS A 210 -8.38 -17.43 -12.42
C HIS A 210 -9.80 -16.86 -12.40
N LYS A 211 -9.98 -15.54 -12.58
CA LYS A 211 -11.31 -14.94 -12.73
C LYS A 211 -11.91 -15.30 -14.09
N LEU A 212 -11.16 -15.14 -15.19
CA LEU A 212 -11.60 -15.52 -16.53
C LEU A 212 -11.96 -17.02 -16.62
N ILE A 213 -11.15 -17.89 -16.02
CA ILE A 213 -11.43 -19.34 -15.96
C ILE A 213 -12.77 -19.63 -15.25
N ARG A 214 -13.15 -18.85 -14.24
CA ARG A 214 -14.44 -19.01 -13.54
C ARG A 214 -15.62 -18.44 -14.32
N GLU A 215 -15.40 -17.44 -15.17
CA GLU A 215 -16.42 -16.84 -16.03
C GLU A 215 -16.69 -17.65 -17.30
N PHE A 216 -15.69 -18.37 -17.84
CA PHE A 216 -15.92 -19.17 -19.05
C PHE A 216 -17.09 -20.18 -18.93
N PRO A 217 -17.28 -20.90 -17.82
CA PRO A 217 -18.42 -21.79 -17.64
C PRO A 217 -19.79 -21.08 -17.54
N THR A 218 -19.88 -19.79 -17.25
CA THR A 218 -21.17 -19.08 -17.21
C THR A 218 -21.60 -18.58 -18.58
N HIS A 219 -20.64 -18.31 -19.48
CA HIS A 219 -20.91 -17.70 -20.80
C HIS A 219 -20.70 -18.64 -21.99
N LEU A 220 -19.88 -19.69 -21.86
CA LEU A 220 -19.48 -20.56 -22.99
C LEU A 220 -19.91 -22.03 -22.83
N ARG A 221 -20.86 -22.36 -21.96
CA ARG A 221 -21.41 -23.72 -21.90
C ARG A 221 -22.10 -24.06 -23.22
N ARG A 222 -21.47 -24.94 -24.00
CA ARG A 222 -21.90 -25.46 -25.32
C ARG A 222 -23.28 -26.18 -25.36
N ASN A 223 -24.06 -26.20 -24.28
CA ASN A 223 -25.30 -26.98 -24.18
C ASN A 223 -26.59 -26.15 -24.11
N GLN A 224 -26.61 -24.94 -24.66
CA GLN A 224 -27.86 -24.27 -25.05
C GLN A 224 -28.02 -24.34 -26.57
N ILE A 225 -28.07 -25.56 -27.10
CA ILE A 225 -28.69 -25.81 -28.41
C ILE A 225 -30.10 -26.29 -28.08
N PHE A 226 -31.07 -25.41 -28.31
CA PHE A 226 -32.51 -25.70 -28.32
C PHE A 226 -32.86 -26.59 -29.51
#